data_AF-A0A1I1ZRQ9-F1
#
_entry.id   AF-A0A1I1ZRQ9-F1
#
_cell.length_a   1.000
_cell.length_b   1.000
_cell.length_c   1.000
_cell.angle_alpha   90.00
_cell.angle_beta   90.00
_cell.angle_gamma   90.00
#
_symmetry.space_group_name_H-M   'P 1'
#
loop_
_entity.id
_entity.type
_entity.pdbx_description
1 polymer ?
#
loop_
_entity_poly.entity_id
_entity_poly.type
_entity_poly.pdbx_seq_one_letter_code
_entity_poly.pdbx_strand_id
1 'polypeptide(L)'
;MVAETKPDVIIVAGRDDTHAQYLIAALKHDLDAITEKPMVTTGEDSRRVIEAEKASKGSVIVTFNYRYAPIHTKIKEIVQEGKLGRITSIDLNWYLDTYHGSSYFKRWNRERKLSGGLSVHKSTHHFDLVNWWIDQRPVEVFAFGALNYYGAEGEANPKKEDGRFCSTCAHTEDCSYYSRWNARSRNLKVPDDHLGSLDAGKTSAFPYSDYRPDRCIFDSEIEIEDTYAATVKYSGGALLSYSVNFSLPYEGYRLAINGTKGRLETVEYHMPGRTPFPTPVQTIDYFPLFGSKETIHVVHREGGHGGGDPLLLEDLFMGEDCRRPFRILSGAVDGAYSVATGEAVWRSVKEHRLVTIEEVLESGTGSSGSVSQERQKSLNGQRGGV
;
A
#
# COMPACT_ATOMS: atom_id res chain seq x y z
N MET A 1 25.70 17.74 3.75
CA MET A 1 25.01 17.02 4.85
C MET A 1 25.85 15.86 5.37
N VAL A 2 25.85 14.65 4.77
CA VAL A 2 26.56 13.47 5.33
C VAL A 2 28.01 13.75 5.75
N ALA A 3 28.82 14.36 4.88
CA ALA A 3 30.22 14.69 5.19
C ALA A 3 30.39 15.69 6.35
N GLU A 4 29.40 16.56 6.56
CA GLU A 4 29.43 17.63 7.55
C GLU A 4 28.89 17.14 8.91
N THR A 5 27.74 16.45 8.89
CA THR A 5 27.02 16.05 10.10
C THR A 5 27.42 14.67 10.62
N LYS A 6 28.06 13.83 9.79
CA LYS A 6 28.50 12.46 10.10
C LYS A 6 27.42 11.65 10.84
N PRO A 7 26.20 11.53 10.26
CA PRO A 7 25.10 10.86 10.93
C PRO A 7 25.32 9.34 10.98
N ASP A 8 24.73 8.67 11.97
CA ASP A 8 24.67 7.20 12.01
C ASP A 8 23.54 6.65 11.13
N VAL A 9 22.42 7.39 11.08
CA VAL A 9 21.18 7.00 10.38
C VAL A 9 20.67 8.14 9.49
N ILE A 10 20.17 7.79 8.30
CA ILE A 10 19.45 8.70 7.41
C ILE A 10 17.96 8.36 7.38
N ILE A 11 17.10 9.35 7.62
CA ILE A 11 15.65 9.20 7.46
C ILE A 11 15.23 9.76 6.10
N VAL A 12 14.64 8.91 5.27
CA VAL A 12 14.15 9.24 3.93
C VAL A 12 12.63 9.37 3.99
N ALA A 13 12.13 10.62 4.06
CA ALA A 13 10.70 10.95 4.09
C ALA A 13 10.33 11.93 2.96
N GLY A 14 10.91 11.69 1.78
CA GLY A 14 10.74 12.52 0.60
C GLY A 14 9.47 12.16 -0.19
N ARG A 15 9.42 12.61 -1.44
CA ARG A 15 8.44 12.10 -2.42
C ARG A 15 8.92 10.73 -2.92
N ASP A 16 8.00 9.80 -3.18
CA ASP A 16 8.34 8.38 -3.41
C ASP A 16 9.43 8.15 -4.47
N ASP A 17 9.40 8.88 -5.58
CA ASP A 17 10.40 8.79 -6.67
C ASP A 17 11.82 9.14 -6.24
N THR A 18 11.98 9.83 -5.13
CA THR A 18 13.30 10.24 -4.62
C THR A 18 13.92 9.20 -3.69
N HIS A 19 13.15 8.24 -3.20
CA HIS A 19 13.60 7.34 -2.12
C HIS A 19 14.80 6.50 -2.55
N ALA A 20 14.76 5.90 -3.75
CA ALA A 20 15.83 5.05 -4.27
C ALA A 20 17.18 5.78 -4.31
N GLN A 21 17.18 7.04 -4.74
CA GLN A 21 18.39 7.86 -4.80
C GLN A 21 18.99 8.06 -3.41
N TYR A 22 18.18 8.44 -2.42
CA TYR A 22 18.66 8.72 -1.07
C TYR A 22 19.07 7.45 -0.32
N LEU A 23 18.31 6.35 -0.46
CA LEU A 23 18.64 5.06 0.10
C LEU A 23 19.99 4.55 -0.42
N ILE A 24 20.17 4.51 -1.74
CA ILE A 24 21.43 4.06 -2.35
C ILE A 24 22.59 4.97 -1.96
N ALA A 25 22.37 6.28 -1.85
CA ALA A 25 23.41 7.21 -1.40
C ALA A 25 23.82 6.94 0.07
N ALA A 26 22.86 6.72 0.97
CA ALA A 26 23.14 6.39 2.37
C ALA A 26 23.96 5.08 2.50
N LEU A 27 23.54 4.04 1.79
CA LEU A 27 24.20 2.73 1.80
C LEU A 27 25.63 2.79 1.21
N LYS A 28 25.88 3.62 0.19
CA LYS A 28 27.25 3.85 -0.31
C LYS A 28 28.20 4.48 0.71
N HIS A 29 27.65 5.07 1.77
CA HIS A 29 28.39 5.63 2.89
C HIS A 29 28.38 4.71 4.12
N ASP A 30 27.99 3.44 3.97
CA ASP A 30 27.86 2.47 5.07
C ASP A 30 26.89 2.91 6.18
N LEU A 31 25.88 3.75 5.85
CA LEU A 31 24.91 4.27 6.81
C LEU A 31 23.63 3.43 6.86
N ASP A 32 23.05 3.32 8.04
CA ASP A 32 21.68 2.81 8.19
C ASP A 32 20.68 3.83 7.63
N ALA A 33 19.59 3.33 7.06
CA ALA A 33 18.53 4.15 6.50
C ALA A 33 17.15 3.70 6.98
N ILE A 34 16.33 4.65 7.39
CA ILE A 34 14.91 4.47 7.68
C ILE A 34 14.15 5.19 6.58
N THR A 35 13.26 4.51 5.85
CA THR A 35 12.49 5.13 4.77
C THR A 35 11.01 5.06 5.05
N GLU A 36 10.33 6.17 4.71
CA GLU A 36 8.91 6.14 4.45
C GLU A 36 8.57 5.14 3.35
N LYS A 37 7.31 4.72 3.40
CA LYS A 37 6.69 3.87 2.40
C LYS A 37 6.13 4.70 1.22
N PRO A 38 6.01 4.13 0.02
CA PRO A 38 6.63 2.87 -0.39
C PRO A 38 8.16 3.00 -0.33
N MET A 39 8.87 1.88 -0.16
CA MET A 39 10.35 1.90 -0.10
C MET A 39 10.95 2.61 -1.33
N VAL A 40 10.38 2.32 -2.50
CA VAL A 40 10.68 2.92 -3.81
C VAL A 40 9.43 2.74 -4.70
N THR A 41 9.45 3.28 -5.92
CA THR A 41 8.30 3.22 -6.83
C THR A 41 8.33 2.07 -7.83
N THR A 42 9.46 1.36 -7.98
CA THR A 42 9.64 0.28 -8.98
C THR A 42 10.37 -0.94 -8.42
N GLY A 43 10.16 -2.10 -9.05
CA GLY A 43 10.89 -3.34 -8.81
C GLY A 43 12.36 -3.23 -9.19
N GLU A 44 12.68 -2.49 -10.25
CA GLU A 44 14.07 -2.21 -10.63
C GLU A 44 14.80 -1.43 -9.53
N ASP A 45 14.19 -0.37 -9.00
CA ASP A 45 14.78 0.39 -7.89
C ASP A 45 14.84 -0.45 -6.61
N SER A 46 13.87 -1.34 -6.41
CA SER A 46 13.87 -2.25 -5.26
C SER A 46 15.10 -3.16 -5.31
N ARG A 47 15.39 -3.72 -6.49
CA ARG A 47 16.61 -4.50 -6.72
C ARG A 47 17.86 -3.66 -6.49
N ARG A 48 17.91 -2.43 -7.02
CA ARG A 48 19.07 -1.53 -6.84
C ARG A 48 19.34 -1.23 -5.37
N VAL A 49 18.31 -1.02 -4.56
CA VAL A 49 18.43 -0.82 -3.10
C VAL A 49 18.94 -2.09 -2.42
N ILE A 50 18.38 -3.26 -2.74
CA ILE A 50 18.84 -4.55 -2.18
C ILE A 50 20.31 -4.80 -2.50
N GLU A 51 20.74 -4.57 -3.73
CA GLU A 51 22.15 -4.77 -4.11
C GLU A 51 23.08 -3.75 -3.43
N ALA A 52 22.62 -2.51 -3.23
CA ALA A 52 23.37 -1.52 -2.46
C ALA A 52 23.47 -1.91 -0.97
N GLU A 53 22.40 -2.46 -0.39
CA GLU A 53 22.38 -2.91 1.01
C GLU A 53 23.34 -4.08 1.21
N LYS A 54 23.35 -5.07 0.31
CA LYS A 54 24.30 -6.19 0.34
C LYS A 54 25.77 -5.76 0.27
N ALA A 55 26.05 -4.64 -0.41
CA ALA A 55 27.41 -4.11 -0.58
C ALA A 55 27.82 -3.13 0.54
N SER A 56 26.89 -2.77 1.42
CA SER A 56 27.03 -1.81 2.50
C SER A 56 27.16 -2.51 3.85
N LYS A 57 27.71 -1.83 4.86
CA LYS A 57 27.59 -2.24 6.27
C LYS A 57 26.31 -1.74 6.94
N GLY A 58 25.67 -0.75 6.35
CA GLY A 58 24.38 -0.22 6.78
C GLY A 58 23.21 -1.04 6.24
N SER A 59 22.03 -0.82 6.83
CA SER A 59 20.79 -1.54 6.56
C SER A 59 19.64 -0.60 6.25
N VAL A 60 18.57 -1.11 5.64
CA VAL A 60 17.33 -0.35 5.37
C VAL A 60 16.18 -0.90 6.21
N ILE A 61 15.48 0.01 6.88
CA ILE A 61 14.19 -0.24 7.51
C ILE A 61 13.10 0.54 6.76
N VAL A 62 12.00 -0.13 6.43
CA VAL A 62 10.82 0.46 5.80
C VAL A 62 9.72 0.65 6.84
N THR A 63 9.15 1.85 6.95
CA THR A 63 8.17 2.20 7.99
C THR A 63 6.75 1.69 7.70
N PHE A 64 6.57 0.38 7.57
CA PHE A 64 5.24 -0.25 7.51
C PHE A 64 4.55 -0.27 8.89
N ASN A 65 4.15 0.90 9.35
CA ASN A 65 3.52 1.15 10.64
C ASN A 65 2.26 0.32 10.92
N TYR A 66 1.52 -0.11 9.90
CA TYR A 66 0.36 -0.98 10.11
C TYR A 66 0.70 -2.33 10.75
N ARG A 67 1.94 -2.86 10.64
CA ARG A 67 2.33 -4.05 11.41
C ARG A 67 2.18 -3.84 12.93
N TYR A 68 2.33 -2.59 13.39
CA TYR A 68 2.27 -2.18 14.79
C TYR A 68 0.86 -1.85 15.29
N ALA A 69 -0.13 -1.73 14.41
CA ALA A 69 -1.52 -1.55 14.85
C ALA A 69 -1.96 -2.79 15.65
N PRO A 70 -2.56 -2.62 16.86
CA PRO A 70 -2.90 -3.74 17.73
C PRO A 70 -3.74 -4.83 17.05
N ILE A 71 -4.66 -4.46 16.16
CA ILE A 71 -5.51 -5.42 15.44
C ILE A 71 -4.69 -6.31 14.51
N HIS A 72 -3.72 -5.72 13.79
CA HIS A 72 -2.88 -6.43 12.84
C HIS A 72 -1.82 -7.28 13.54
N THR A 73 -1.27 -6.79 14.65
CA THR A 73 -0.44 -7.59 15.57
C THR A 73 -1.23 -8.79 16.11
N LYS A 74 -2.50 -8.59 16.51
CA LYS A 74 -3.32 -9.71 17.01
C LYS A 74 -3.64 -10.74 15.93
N ILE A 75 -3.88 -10.30 14.69
CA ILE A 75 -4.05 -11.22 13.55
C ILE A 75 -2.77 -12.05 13.34
N LYS A 76 -1.58 -11.43 13.38
CA LYS A 76 -0.30 -12.13 13.28
C LYS A 76 -0.13 -13.18 14.36
N GLU A 77 -0.43 -12.84 15.62
CA GLU A 77 -0.41 -13.78 16.75
C GLU A 77 -1.32 -14.98 16.50
N ILE A 78 -2.58 -14.76 16.10
CA ILE A 78 -3.54 -15.84 15.84
C ILE A 78 -3.06 -16.78 14.73
N VAL A 79 -2.47 -16.22 13.66
CA VAL A 79 -1.91 -17.03 12.56
C VAL A 79 -0.72 -17.84 13.05
N GLN A 80 0.22 -17.23 13.79
CA GLN A 80 1.41 -17.91 14.30
C GLN A 80 1.12 -18.95 15.39
N GLU A 81 0.11 -18.73 16.23
CA GLU A 81 -0.43 -19.72 17.18
C GLU A 81 -0.97 -20.97 16.46
N GLY A 82 -1.13 -20.92 15.13
CA GLY A 82 -1.59 -22.04 14.33
C GLY A 82 -3.10 -22.31 14.47
N LYS A 83 -3.87 -21.35 15.01
CA LYS A 83 -5.34 -21.47 15.18
C LYS A 83 -6.05 -21.74 13.85
N LEU A 84 -5.60 -21.08 12.77
CA LEU A 84 -6.15 -21.27 11.43
C LEU A 84 -5.57 -22.50 10.70
N GLY A 85 -4.51 -23.13 11.23
CA GLY A 85 -3.76 -24.16 10.51
C GLY A 85 -3.02 -23.58 9.31
N ARG A 86 -2.92 -24.34 8.20
CA ARG A 86 -2.30 -23.82 6.98
C ARG A 86 -3.25 -22.86 6.29
N ILE A 87 -2.79 -21.64 6.02
CA ILE A 87 -3.57 -20.63 5.31
C ILE A 87 -3.78 -21.05 3.85
N THR A 88 -5.03 -21.00 3.38
CA THR A 88 -5.42 -21.42 2.03
C THR A 88 -5.89 -20.25 1.18
N SER A 89 -6.60 -19.28 1.76
CA SER A 89 -7.01 -18.07 1.05
C SER A 89 -7.21 -16.87 1.96
N ILE A 90 -7.11 -15.68 1.37
CA ILE A 90 -7.32 -14.39 2.02
C ILE A 90 -8.26 -13.58 1.15
N ASP A 91 -9.29 -12.98 1.76
CA ASP A 91 -10.17 -12.00 1.12
C ASP A 91 -9.87 -10.63 1.75
N LEU A 92 -9.28 -9.71 1.00
CA LEU A 92 -8.98 -8.36 1.48
C LEU A 92 -9.58 -7.32 0.57
N ASN A 93 -10.55 -6.56 1.10
CA ASN A 93 -11.17 -5.45 0.39
C ASN A 93 -10.89 -4.17 1.15
N TRP A 94 -10.19 -3.24 0.53
CA TRP A 94 -9.84 -1.96 1.13
C TRP A 94 -10.62 -0.82 0.49
N TYR A 95 -11.10 0.09 1.32
CA TYR A 95 -11.99 1.17 0.94
C TYR A 95 -11.37 2.48 1.39
N LEU A 96 -11.16 3.41 0.48
CA LEU A 96 -10.88 4.79 0.81
C LEU A 96 -12.09 5.62 0.46
N ASP A 97 -12.47 6.49 1.39
CA ASP A 97 -13.58 7.40 1.16
C ASP A 97 -13.21 8.47 0.13
N THR A 98 -14.21 9.20 -0.33
CA THR A 98 -13.99 10.32 -1.25
C THR A 98 -13.15 11.45 -0.65
N TYR A 99 -12.94 11.53 0.67
CA TYR A 99 -12.06 12.55 1.25
C TYR A 99 -10.59 12.13 1.13
N HIS A 100 -10.21 11.02 1.76
CA HIS A 100 -8.85 10.52 1.75
C HIS A 100 -8.41 10.11 0.34
N GLY A 101 -9.26 9.36 -0.38
CA GLY A 101 -8.96 8.94 -1.75
C GLY A 101 -8.63 10.14 -2.63
N SER A 102 -9.44 11.19 -2.57
CA SER A 102 -9.23 12.40 -3.38
C SER A 102 -7.90 13.10 -3.09
N SER A 103 -7.35 12.98 -1.88
CA SER A 103 -6.07 13.60 -1.52
C SER A 103 -4.94 13.15 -2.44
N TYR A 104 -4.97 11.92 -2.97
CA TYR A 104 -3.97 11.43 -3.90
C TYR A 104 -4.13 12.05 -5.30
N PHE A 105 -5.36 12.30 -5.72
CA PHE A 105 -5.67 12.87 -7.04
C PHE A 105 -5.49 14.39 -7.08
N LYS A 106 -5.41 15.07 -5.93
CA LYS A 106 -5.11 16.51 -5.81
C LYS A 106 -3.62 16.83 -5.78
N ARG A 107 -2.77 15.82 -5.58
CA ARG A 107 -1.33 15.95 -5.27
C ARG A 107 -0.48 15.28 -6.34
N TRP A 108 0.83 15.36 -6.18
CA TRP A 108 1.81 14.69 -7.06
C TRP A 108 1.58 13.18 -7.20
N ASN A 109 0.85 12.53 -6.27
CA ASN A 109 0.58 11.09 -6.33
C ASN A 109 -0.17 10.68 -7.62
N ARG A 110 -0.91 11.61 -8.24
CA ARG A 110 -1.64 11.42 -9.50
C ARG A 110 -0.76 11.12 -10.71
N GLU A 111 0.54 11.47 -10.63
CA GLU A 111 1.52 11.23 -11.68
C GLU A 111 2.25 9.92 -11.40
N ARG A 112 2.12 8.94 -12.30
CA ARG A 112 2.65 7.59 -12.05
C ARG A 112 4.17 7.57 -11.88
N LYS A 113 4.88 8.39 -12.67
CA LYS A 113 6.33 8.54 -12.56
C LYS A 113 6.81 8.99 -11.17
N LEU A 114 5.93 9.61 -10.38
CA LEU A 114 6.25 10.14 -9.06
C LEU A 114 5.89 9.19 -7.91
N SER A 115 4.91 8.30 -8.11
CA SER A 115 4.31 7.48 -7.05
C SER A 115 4.29 5.98 -7.32
N GLY A 116 4.55 5.55 -8.55
CA GLY A 116 4.25 4.20 -9.04
C GLY A 116 2.74 3.93 -9.24
N GLY A 117 1.88 4.90 -8.91
CA GLY A 117 0.44 4.75 -8.82
C GLY A 117 -0.03 4.13 -7.50
N LEU A 118 -1.35 4.07 -7.29
CA LEU A 118 -1.89 3.71 -5.97
C LEU A 118 -1.73 2.24 -5.60
N SER A 119 -1.53 1.35 -6.59
CA SER A 119 -1.13 -0.03 -6.32
C SER A 119 0.27 -0.12 -5.68
N VAL A 120 1.12 0.90 -5.84
CA VAL A 120 2.42 1.00 -5.16
C VAL A 120 2.31 1.93 -3.95
N HIS A 121 1.98 3.20 -4.16
CA HIS A 121 1.94 4.21 -3.10
C HIS A 121 1.09 3.82 -1.88
N LYS A 122 -0.13 3.30 -2.11
CA LYS A 122 -1.04 2.92 -1.03
C LYS A 122 -1.01 1.41 -0.77
N SER A 123 -1.15 0.59 -1.81
CA SER A 123 -1.39 -0.84 -1.63
C SER A 123 -0.17 -1.62 -1.16
N THR A 124 1.05 -1.06 -1.21
CA THR A 124 2.23 -1.67 -0.57
C THR A 124 2.01 -1.96 0.92
N HIS A 125 1.31 -1.09 1.65
CA HIS A 125 0.92 -1.42 3.03
C HIS A 125 0.09 -2.69 3.14
N HIS A 126 -0.84 -2.88 2.21
CA HIS A 126 -1.77 -4.00 2.24
C HIS A 126 -1.04 -5.30 1.89
N PHE A 127 -0.18 -5.27 0.86
CA PHE A 127 0.61 -6.43 0.46
C PHE A 127 1.64 -6.78 1.53
N ASP A 128 2.30 -5.78 2.14
CA ASP A 128 3.19 -5.99 3.28
C ASP A 128 2.46 -6.70 4.44
N LEU A 129 1.28 -6.22 4.83
CA LEU A 129 0.48 -6.84 5.88
C LEU A 129 0.15 -8.30 5.56
N VAL A 130 -0.30 -8.61 4.34
CA VAL A 130 -0.63 -9.99 3.97
C VAL A 130 0.61 -10.87 3.98
N ASN A 131 1.71 -10.42 3.36
CA ASN A 131 3.01 -11.13 3.38
C ASN A 131 3.43 -11.45 4.82
N TRP A 132 3.35 -10.45 5.70
CA TRP A 132 3.73 -10.55 7.10
C TRP A 132 2.78 -11.44 7.90
N TRP A 133 1.46 -11.33 7.77
CA TRP A 133 0.53 -12.18 8.51
C TRP A 133 0.76 -13.66 8.26
N ILE A 134 0.96 -14.05 7.00
CA ILE A 134 0.98 -15.45 6.60
C ILE A 134 2.38 -16.04 6.44
N ASP A 135 3.44 -15.23 6.63
CA ASP A 135 4.85 -15.60 6.44
C ASP A 135 5.14 -16.21 5.05
N GLN A 136 4.56 -15.63 4.00
CA GLN A 136 4.77 -16.09 2.62
C GLN A 136 5.14 -14.95 1.70
N ARG A 137 5.80 -15.31 0.59
CA ARG A 137 6.16 -14.37 -0.46
C ARG A 137 5.15 -14.45 -1.62
N PRO A 138 4.78 -13.32 -2.22
CA PRO A 138 3.97 -13.31 -3.44
C PRO A 138 4.80 -13.87 -4.60
N VAL A 139 4.13 -14.53 -5.55
CA VAL A 139 4.77 -15.23 -6.68
C VAL A 139 4.21 -14.76 -8.01
N GLU A 140 2.89 -14.71 -8.15
CA GLU A 140 2.21 -14.37 -9.40
C GLU A 140 0.98 -13.51 -9.12
N VAL A 141 0.73 -12.54 -10.01
CA VAL A 141 -0.39 -11.60 -9.91
C VAL A 141 -1.16 -11.56 -11.22
N PHE A 142 -2.48 -11.55 -11.12
CA PHE A 142 -3.38 -11.15 -12.21
C PHE A 142 -4.36 -10.10 -11.70
N ALA A 143 -4.61 -9.03 -12.47
CA ALA A 143 -5.43 -7.92 -12.03
C ALA A 143 -6.21 -7.22 -13.14
N PHE A 144 -7.32 -6.60 -12.74
CA PHE A 144 -8.02 -5.57 -13.49
C PHE A 144 -7.99 -4.26 -12.71
N GLY A 145 -8.00 -3.14 -13.42
CA GLY A 145 -8.01 -1.82 -12.82
C GLY A 145 -8.52 -0.77 -13.79
N ALA A 146 -9.04 0.31 -13.23
CA ALA A 146 -9.65 1.39 -13.99
C ALA A 146 -9.59 2.71 -13.21
N LEU A 147 -9.75 3.81 -13.94
CA LEU A 147 -10.02 5.13 -13.41
C LEU A 147 -11.50 5.42 -13.65
N ASN A 148 -12.33 5.24 -12.62
CA ASN A 148 -13.79 5.24 -12.75
C ASN A 148 -14.45 6.54 -12.26
N TYR A 149 -13.99 7.08 -11.12
CA TYR A 149 -14.59 8.25 -10.47
C TYR A 149 -13.80 9.52 -10.74
N TYR A 150 -12.48 9.44 -10.65
CA TYR A 150 -11.59 10.60 -10.87
C TYR A 150 -11.25 10.78 -12.36
N GLY A 151 -10.59 11.90 -12.69
CA GLY A 151 -10.20 12.22 -14.06
C GLY A 151 -11.31 12.88 -14.90
N ALA A 152 -10.97 13.25 -16.13
CA ALA A 152 -11.82 14.09 -16.99
C ALA A 152 -13.18 13.46 -17.31
N GLU A 153 -13.24 12.13 -17.39
CA GLU A 153 -14.45 11.37 -17.70
C GLU A 153 -15.29 11.02 -16.45
N GLY A 154 -14.87 11.45 -15.26
CA GLY A 154 -15.63 11.23 -14.03
C GLY A 154 -17.03 11.86 -14.11
N GLU A 155 -18.07 11.08 -13.76
CA GLU A 155 -19.47 11.52 -13.88
C GLU A 155 -19.79 12.77 -13.05
N ALA A 156 -19.07 12.98 -11.95
CA ALA A 156 -19.22 14.12 -11.06
C ALA A 156 -18.39 15.35 -11.49
N ASN A 157 -17.70 15.30 -12.64
CA ASN A 157 -16.91 16.40 -13.14
C ASN A 157 -17.82 17.57 -13.57
N PRO A 158 -17.78 18.73 -12.88
CA PRO A 158 -18.67 19.85 -13.20
C PRO A 158 -18.35 20.49 -14.56
N LYS A 159 -17.11 20.31 -15.05
CA LYS A 159 -16.65 20.86 -16.33
C LYS A 159 -15.40 20.14 -16.81
N LYS A 160 -15.38 19.64 -18.05
CA LYS A 160 -14.20 19.05 -18.68
C LYS A 160 -13.17 20.12 -19.07
N GLU A 161 -12.45 20.63 -18.08
CA GLU A 161 -11.36 21.58 -18.22
C GLU A 161 -10.24 21.25 -17.22
N ASP A 162 -8.99 21.48 -17.64
CA ASP A 162 -7.80 21.16 -16.88
C ASP A 162 -7.19 22.39 -16.19
N GLY A 163 -6.26 22.16 -15.28
CA GLY A 163 -5.50 23.23 -14.63
C GLY A 163 -6.29 23.95 -13.56
N ARG A 164 -7.36 23.33 -13.06
CA ARG A 164 -8.19 23.86 -11.99
C ARG A 164 -7.59 23.56 -10.62
N PHE A 165 -7.86 24.44 -9.67
CA PHE A 165 -7.52 24.26 -8.26
C PHE A 165 -8.75 24.51 -7.40
N CYS A 166 -9.03 23.62 -6.45
CA CYS A 166 -10.24 23.68 -5.63
C CYS A 166 -10.39 25.03 -4.92
N SER A 167 -9.30 25.65 -4.46
CA SER A 167 -9.39 26.92 -3.72
C SER A 167 -9.72 28.14 -4.58
N THR A 168 -9.59 28.04 -5.91
CA THR A 168 -9.83 29.14 -6.86
C THR A 168 -10.71 28.73 -8.04
N CYS A 169 -11.43 27.61 -7.93
CA CYS A 169 -12.23 27.06 -9.01
C CYS A 169 -13.50 27.90 -9.24
N ALA A 170 -13.81 28.22 -10.50
CA ALA A 170 -15.04 28.94 -10.85
C ALA A 170 -16.31 28.06 -10.78
N HIS A 171 -16.14 26.74 -10.70
CA HIS A 171 -17.22 25.74 -10.75
C HIS A 171 -17.54 25.11 -9.38
N THR A 172 -17.18 25.77 -8.28
CA THR A 172 -17.40 25.22 -6.93
C THR A 172 -18.88 25.02 -6.59
N GLU A 173 -19.77 25.85 -7.15
CA GLU A 173 -21.22 25.77 -6.90
C GLU A 173 -21.86 24.52 -7.54
N ASP A 174 -21.34 24.09 -8.69
CA ASP A 174 -21.80 22.90 -9.42
C ASP A 174 -21.02 21.62 -9.03
N CYS A 175 -19.97 21.75 -8.21
CA CYS A 175 -19.11 20.63 -7.83
C CYS A 175 -19.64 19.93 -6.57
N SER A 176 -20.21 18.74 -6.73
CA SER A 176 -20.73 17.90 -5.64
C SER A 176 -19.65 17.52 -4.63
N TYR A 177 -18.45 17.17 -5.12
CA TYR A 177 -17.29 16.88 -4.28
C TYR A 177 -16.91 18.08 -3.40
N TYR A 178 -16.76 19.26 -4.00
CA TYR A 178 -16.37 20.47 -3.26
C TYR A 178 -17.43 20.82 -2.21
N SER A 179 -18.70 20.80 -2.59
CA SER A 179 -19.83 21.09 -1.70
C SER A 179 -19.92 20.14 -0.52
N ARG A 180 -19.59 18.86 -0.71
CA ARG A 180 -19.58 17.86 0.39
C ARG A 180 -18.53 18.15 1.45
N TRP A 181 -17.33 18.55 1.04
CA TRP A 181 -16.18 18.67 1.94
C TRP A 181 -15.84 20.12 2.35
N ASN A 182 -16.47 21.12 1.74
CA ASN A 182 -16.28 22.54 2.03
C ASN A 182 -17.63 23.23 2.31
N ALA A 183 -18.43 22.64 3.20
CA ALA A 183 -19.72 23.20 3.59
C ALA A 183 -19.55 24.59 4.23
N ARG A 184 -20.49 25.51 3.98
CA ARG A 184 -20.47 26.89 4.53
C ARG A 184 -20.58 26.96 6.06
N SER A 185 -20.90 25.85 6.71
CA SER A 185 -21.00 25.75 8.17
C SER A 185 -19.62 25.57 8.79
N ARG A 186 -19.20 26.52 9.64
CA ARG A 186 -17.92 26.49 10.38
C ARG A 186 -17.78 25.33 11.40
N ASN A 187 -18.78 24.44 11.48
CA ASN A 187 -18.85 23.40 12.49
C ASN A 187 -18.36 22.02 12.00
N LEU A 188 -18.06 21.85 10.71
CA LEU A 188 -17.50 20.60 10.20
C LEU A 188 -15.98 20.71 10.09
N LYS A 189 -15.27 20.40 11.18
CA LYS A 189 -13.84 20.07 11.09
C LYS A 189 -13.74 18.60 10.74
N VAL A 190 -13.41 18.29 9.48
CA VAL A 190 -13.11 16.93 9.07
C VAL A 190 -11.79 16.52 9.73
N PRO A 191 -11.78 15.55 10.66
CA PRO A 191 -10.53 15.11 11.25
C PRO A 191 -9.68 14.45 10.17
N ASP A 192 -8.42 14.88 10.06
CA ASP A 192 -7.46 14.43 9.07
C ASP A 192 -6.13 14.19 9.79
N ASP A 193 -5.73 12.93 9.90
CA ASP A 193 -4.47 12.50 10.49
C ASP A 193 -3.34 12.41 9.45
N HIS A 194 -3.66 12.60 8.17
CA HIS A 194 -2.68 12.66 7.07
C HIS A 194 -2.26 14.09 6.77
N LEU A 195 -3.07 15.08 7.13
CA LEU A 195 -2.82 16.51 6.89
C LEU A 195 -3.28 17.35 8.08
N GLY A 196 -2.36 17.73 8.96
CA GLY A 196 -2.56 18.85 9.89
C GLY A 196 -2.67 20.24 9.21
N SER A 197 -2.92 20.29 7.89
CA SER A 197 -2.60 21.44 7.04
C SER A 197 -3.61 21.73 5.91
N LEU A 198 -4.81 21.16 5.88
CA LEU A 198 -5.85 21.71 4.98
C LEU A 198 -6.50 22.99 5.53
N ASP A 199 -6.35 23.26 6.84
CA ASP A 199 -6.57 24.60 7.42
C ASP A 199 -5.44 25.60 7.07
N ALA A 200 -4.42 25.18 6.30
CA ALA A 200 -3.47 26.09 5.67
C ALA A 200 -4.10 26.78 4.44
N GLY A 201 -5.20 27.51 4.66
CA GLY A 201 -5.72 28.53 3.76
C GLY A 201 -4.77 29.73 3.60
N LYS A 202 -3.46 29.53 3.75
CA LYS A 202 -2.43 30.51 3.48
C LYS A 202 -1.33 29.84 2.67
N THR A 203 -1.09 30.39 1.49
CA THR A 203 0.12 30.24 0.67
C THR A 203 1.43 30.37 1.46
N SER A 204 1.40 30.86 2.71
CA SER A 204 2.54 30.93 3.63
C SER A 204 2.95 29.60 4.28
N ALA A 205 2.24 28.48 4.09
CA ALA A 205 2.58 27.22 4.76
C ALA A 205 3.77 26.47 4.13
N PHE A 206 4.11 26.76 2.87
CA PHE A 206 5.28 26.19 2.18
C PHE A 206 6.20 27.30 1.66
N PRO A 207 6.97 27.98 2.52
CA PRO A 207 7.77 29.17 2.16
C PRO A 207 8.83 28.93 1.07
N TYR A 208 9.06 27.67 0.68
CA TYR A 208 10.09 27.26 -0.28
C TYR A 208 9.53 26.60 -1.55
N SER A 209 8.22 26.62 -1.79
CA SER A 209 7.66 26.03 -3.01
C SER A 209 6.32 26.62 -3.43
N ASP A 210 6.09 26.71 -4.74
CA ASP A 210 4.78 27.01 -5.34
C ASP A 210 3.87 25.76 -5.40
N TYR A 211 4.13 24.75 -4.57
CA TYR A 211 3.37 23.51 -4.58
C TYR A 211 1.92 23.72 -4.12
N ARG A 212 0.98 23.24 -4.92
CA ARG A 212 -0.47 23.40 -4.71
C ARG A 212 -1.12 22.03 -4.49
N PRO A 213 -1.40 21.63 -3.23
CA PRO A 213 -1.99 20.32 -2.90
C PRO A 213 -3.53 20.28 -3.06
N ASP A 214 -4.08 21.13 -3.93
CA ASP A 214 -5.51 21.31 -4.15
C ASP A 214 -5.91 21.26 -5.64
N ARG A 215 -5.10 20.58 -6.48
CA ARG A 215 -5.40 20.40 -7.91
C ARG A 215 -6.75 19.70 -8.11
N CYS A 216 -7.41 19.94 -9.23
CA CYS A 216 -8.71 19.35 -9.48
C CYS A 216 -8.59 17.83 -9.71
N ILE A 217 -9.44 17.09 -9.00
CA ILE A 217 -9.52 15.64 -9.05
C ILE A 217 -10.10 15.09 -10.37
N PHE A 218 -10.57 15.98 -11.26
CA PHE A 218 -11.14 15.64 -12.56
C PHE A 218 -10.33 16.19 -13.73
N ASP A 219 -9.10 16.64 -13.49
CA ASP A 219 -8.18 17.03 -14.56
C ASP A 219 -7.75 15.79 -15.38
N SER A 220 -7.56 15.96 -16.68
CA SER A 220 -7.24 14.90 -17.65
C SER A 220 -5.85 14.27 -17.46
N GLU A 221 -4.93 14.96 -16.80
CA GLU A 221 -3.55 14.51 -16.54
C GLU A 221 -3.44 13.42 -15.44
N ILE A 222 -4.54 12.91 -14.86
CA ILE A 222 -4.46 11.76 -13.94
C ILE A 222 -4.01 10.51 -14.71
N GLU A 223 -2.87 9.93 -14.31
CA GLU A 223 -2.28 8.75 -14.96
C GLU A 223 -2.42 7.46 -14.12
N ILE A 224 -3.16 7.55 -13.03
CA ILE A 224 -3.32 6.49 -12.03
C ILE A 224 -4.74 5.96 -11.99
N GLU A 225 -4.90 4.69 -11.67
CA GLU A 225 -6.21 4.07 -11.46
C GLU A 225 -6.72 4.37 -10.05
N ASP A 226 -8.05 4.34 -9.88
CA ASP A 226 -8.74 4.54 -8.60
C ASP A 226 -9.48 3.29 -8.11
N THR A 227 -9.40 2.22 -8.89
CA THR A 227 -10.06 0.96 -8.64
C THR A 227 -9.16 -0.17 -9.12
N TYR A 228 -8.89 -1.15 -8.25
CA TYR A 228 -8.23 -2.40 -8.63
C TYR A 228 -8.96 -3.60 -8.04
N ALA A 229 -8.96 -4.70 -8.79
CA ALA A 229 -9.25 -6.04 -8.32
C ALA A 229 -8.13 -6.98 -8.78
N ALA A 230 -7.55 -7.75 -7.87
CA ALA A 230 -6.41 -8.61 -8.16
C ALA A 230 -6.51 -9.97 -7.45
N THR A 231 -5.85 -10.97 -8.04
CA THR A 231 -5.55 -12.24 -7.40
C THR A 231 -4.05 -12.41 -7.29
N VAL A 232 -3.55 -12.74 -6.10
CA VAL A 232 -2.13 -12.97 -5.83
C VAL A 232 -1.92 -14.39 -5.30
N LYS A 233 -0.99 -15.12 -5.91
CA LYS A 233 -0.57 -16.45 -5.46
C LYS A 233 0.69 -16.34 -4.61
N TYR A 234 0.71 -17.05 -3.49
CA TYR A 234 1.82 -17.04 -2.54
C TYR A 234 2.61 -18.34 -2.55
N SER A 235 3.87 -18.27 -2.09
CA SER A 235 4.84 -19.36 -2.11
C SER A 235 4.45 -20.58 -1.27
N GLY A 236 3.65 -20.40 -0.22
CA GLY A 236 3.09 -21.48 0.61
C GLY A 236 1.75 -22.00 0.13
N GLY A 237 1.28 -21.56 -1.05
CA GLY A 237 0.07 -22.02 -1.71
C GLY A 237 -1.20 -21.24 -1.36
N ALA A 238 -1.12 -20.20 -0.53
CA ALA A 238 -2.25 -19.33 -0.25
C ALA A 238 -2.62 -18.46 -1.47
N LEU A 239 -3.91 -18.16 -1.62
CA LEU A 239 -4.44 -17.28 -2.67
C LEU A 239 -5.09 -16.05 -2.04
N LEU A 240 -4.68 -14.86 -2.44
CA LEU A 240 -5.29 -13.60 -2.04
C LEU A 240 -6.27 -13.13 -3.12
N SER A 241 -7.53 -12.90 -2.73
CA SER A 241 -8.51 -12.11 -3.47
C SER A 241 -8.48 -10.68 -2.92
N TYR A 242 -8.00 -9.73 -3.73
CA TYR A 242 -7.75 -8.37 -3.32
C TYR A 242 -8.62 -7.38 -4.10
N SER A 243 -9.18 -6.39 -3.41
CA SER A 243 -9.71 -5.19 -4.06
C SER A 243 -9.34 -3.93 -3.29
N VAL A 244 -9.18 -2.82 -4.02
CA VAL A 244 -9.03 -1.50 -3.43
C VAL A 244 -9.74 -0.46 -4.26
N ASN A 245 -10.40 0.46 -3.58
CA ASN A 245 -11.27 1.47 -4.16
C ASN A 245 -10.98 2.82 -3.50
N PHE A 246 -10.86 3.87 -4.30
CA PHE A 246 -10.43 5.19 -3.82
C PHE A 246 -11.54 6.25 -3.80
N SER A 247 -12.80 5.86 -4.00
CA SER A 247 -13.92 6.79 -4.15
C SER A 247 -15.20 6.26 -3.48
N LEU A 248 -15.08 5.67 -2.28
CA LEU A 248 -16.22 5.07 -1.60
C LEU A 248 -16.90 6.02 -0.58
N PRO A 249 -18.09 5.66 -0.06
CA PRO A 249 -18.79 6.48 0.95
C PRO A 249 -18.14 6.46 2.34
N TYR A 250 -17.25 5.50 2.63
CA TYR A 250 -16.54 5.35 3.90
C TYR A 250 -15.16 4.73 3.68
N GLU A 251 -14.28 4.90 4.67
CA GLU A 251 -12.94 4.33 4.70
C GLU A 251 -12.88 3.13 5.64
N GLY A 252 -12.04 2.15 5.33
CA GLY A 252 -11.81 0.98 6.15
C GLY A 252 -11.46 -0.23 5.31
N TYR A 253 -11.63 -1.41 5.89
CA TYR A 253 -11.43 -2.65 5.14
C TYR A 253 -12.28 -3.79 5.67
N ARG A 254 -12.44 -4.81 4.84
CA ARG A 254 -12.98 -6.12 5.21
C ARG A 254 -11.92 -7.16 4.93
N LEU A 255 -11.61 -7.95 5.94
CA LEU A 255 -10.62 -9.01 5.88
C LEU A 255 -11.27 -10.34 6.26
N ALA A 256 -10.96 -11.37 5.50
CA ALA A 256 -11.08 -12.73 5.96
C ALA A 256 -9.82 -13.56 5.64
N ILE A 257 -9.41 -14.41 6.56
CA ILE A 257 -8.29 -15.33 6.39
C ILE A 257 -8.81 -16.75 6.64
N ASN A 258 -8.70 -17.59 5.63
CA ASN A 258 -9.13 -18.99 5.67
C ASN A 258 -7.91 -19.88 5.83
N GLY A 259 -8.00 -20.83 6.74
CA GLY A 259 -7.03 -21.91 6.83
C GLY A 259 -7.69 -23.26 7.04
N THR A 260 -6.87 -24.30 7.06
CA THR A 260 -7.34 -25.69 7.16
C THR A 260 -7.99 -26.04 8.50
N LYS A 261 -7.96 -25.16 9.52
CA LYS A 261 -8.57 -25.39 10.84
C LYS A 261 -9.67 -24.39 11.21
N GLY A 262 -9.83 -23.31 10.42
CA GLY A 262 -10.84 -22.31 10.69
C GLY A 262 -10.71 -21.08 9.81
N ARG A 263 -11.52 -20.07 10.11
CA ARG A 263 -11.57 -18.78 9.43
C ARG A 263 -11.51 -17.65 10.44
N LEU A 264 -10.81 -16.59 10.10
CA LEU A 264 -10.81 -15.32 10.82
C LEU A 264 -11.49 -14.26 9.97
N GLU A 265 -12.30 -13.40 10.56
CA GLU A 265 -12.90 -12.23 9.91
C GLU A 265 -12.72 -10.97 10.77
N THR A 266 -12.57 -9.83 10.11
CA THR A 266 -12.65 -8.52 10.77
C THR A 266 -13.10 -7.46 9.77
N VAL A 267 -13.77 -6.43 10.29
CA VAL A 267 -14.22 -5.26 9.53
C VAL A 267 -13.80 -4.02 10.29
N GLU A 268 -13.12 -3.12 9.60
CA GLU A 268 -12.76 -1.82 10.14
C GLU A 268 -13.52 -0.72 9.42
N TYR A 269 -13.90 0.31 10.19
CA TYR A 269 -14.33 1.60 9.69
C TYR A 269 -13.29 2.63 10.15
N HIS A 270 -12.41 3.04 9.24
CA HIS A 270 -11.41 4.06 9.53
C HIS A 270 -12.09 5.42 9.66
N MET A 271 -11.65 6.20 10.65
CA MET A 271 -12.16 7.54 10.92
C MET A 271 -13.70 7.62 10.91
N PRO A 272 -14.40 6.95 11.85
CA PRO A 272 -15.86 6.95 11.95
C PRO A 272 -16.52 8.33 11.84
N GLY A 273 -15.83 9.40 12.29
CA GLY A 273 -16.30 10.78 12.18
C GLY A 273 -16.54 11.29 10.76
N ARG A 274 -16.05 10.60 9.71
CA ARG A 274 -16.32 10.91 8.30
C ARG A 274 -17.49 10.13 7.71
N THR A 275 -18.01 9.15 8.45
CA THR A 275 -19.12 8.31 8.01
C THR A 275 -20.46 8.88 8.49
N PRO A 276 -21.51 8.91 7.64
CA PRO A 276 -22.81 9.47 8.03
C PRO A 276 -23.72 8.45 8.75
N PHE A 277 -23.16 7.36 9.26
CA PHE A 277 -23.91 6.27 9.91
C PHE A 277 -23.11 5.70 11.09
N PRO A 278 -23.77 5.05 12.07
CA PRO A 278 -23.08 4.41 13.19
C PRO A 278 -22.15 3.29 12.70
N THR A 279 -20.91 3.30 13.19
CA THR A 279 -19.92 2.25 12.90
C THR A 279 -19.69 1.38 14.14
N PRO A 280 -19.74 0.05 14.03
CA PRO A 280 -19.41 -0.82 15.15
C PRO A 280 -17.93 -0.71 15.51
N VAL A 281 -17.60 -1.03 16.77
CA VAL A 281 -16.22 -1.20 17.22
C VAL A 281 -15.63 -2.40 16.48
N GLN A 282 -14.40 -2.25 16.00
CA GLN A 282 -13.70 -3.33 15.32
C GLN A 282 -13.41 -4.49 16.29
N THR A 283 -13.74 -5.70 15.86
CA THR A 283 -13.40 -6.95 16.53
C THR A 283 -12.75 -7.92 15.55
N ILE A 284 -12.14 -8.98 16.07
CA ILE A 284 -11.74 -10.15 15.28
C ILE A 284 -12.69 -11.28 15.63
N ASP A 285 -13.36 -11.84 14.63
CA ASP A 285 -14.19 -13.02 14.77
C ASP A 285 -13.41 -14.24 14.26
N TYR A 286 -13.21 -15.23 15.14
CA TYR A 286 -12.59 -16.51 14.81
C TYR A 286 -13.64 -17.62 14.78
N PHE A 287 -13.64 -18.40 13.71
CA PHE A 287 -14.55 -19.50 13.42
C PHE A 287 -13.74 -20.79 13.27
N PRO A 288 -13.62 -21.61 14.33
CA PRO A 288 -13.06 -22.95 14.20
C PRO A 288 -13.94 -23.81 13.27
N LEU A 289 -13.36 -24.74 12.51
CA LEU A 289 -14.13 -25.59 11.58
C LEU A 289 -15.24 -26.42 12.26
N PHE A 290 -14.99 -26.89 13.47
CA PHE A 290 -15.89 -27.77 14.21
C PHE A 290 -16.14 -27.26 15.64
N GLY A 291 -16.13 -25.93 15.82
CA GLY A 291 -16.31 -25.29 17.11
C GLY A 291 -17.21 -24.06 17.04
N SER A 292 -17.43 -23.44 18.19
CA SER A 292 -18.20 -22.20 18.29
C SER A 292 -17.36 -21.00 17.90
N LYS A 293 -18.01 -19.97 17.37
CA LYS A 293 -17.40 -18.66 17.10
C LYS A 293 -16.81 -18.06 18.39
N GLU A 294 -15.61 -17.50 18.28
CA GLU A 294 -14.95 -16.68 19.30
C GLU A 294 -14.84 -15.24 18.79
N THR A 295 -15.32 -14.25 19.56
CA THR A 295 -15.12 -12.83 19.26
C THR A 295 -14.02 -12.26 20.15
N ILE A 296 -12.97 -11.75 19.53
CA ILE A 296 -11.79 -11.21 20.18
C ILE A 296 -11.87 -9.69 20.10
N HIS A 297 -11.87 -9.04 21.26
CA HIS A 297 -11.81 -7.59 21.39
C HIS A 297 -10.35 -7.20 21.56
N VAL A 298 -9.85 -6.33 20.69
CA VAL A 298 -8.49 -5.83 20.77
C VAL A 298 -8.49 -4.46 21.43
N VAL A 299 -7.60 -4.30 22.41
CA VAL A 299 -7.48 -3.05 23.16
C VAL A 299 -6.98 -1.96 22.22
N HIS A 300 -7.74 -0.88 22.12
CA HIS A 300 -7.35 0.30 21.36
C HIS A 300 -6.13 0.97 22.03
N ARG A 301 -5.19 1.45 21.22
CA ARG A 301 -4.08 2.27 21.67
C ARG A 301 -4.15 3.63 21.00
N GLU A 302 -3.82 4.67 21.75
CA GLU A 302 -3.72 6.03 21.21
C GLU A 302 -2.50 6.15 20.29
N GLY A 303 -2.63 6.95 19.23
CA GLY A 303 -1.57 7.22 18.26
C GLY A 303 -2.08 7.15 16.81
N GLY A 304 -1.27 7.69 15.88
CA GLY A 304 -1.57 7.61 14.45
C GLY A 304 -1.65 6.17 13.95
N HIS A 305 -2.40 5.97 12.86
CA HIS A 305 -2.51 4.68 12.17
C HIS A 305 -2.99 3.53 13.08
N GLY A 306 -4.02 3.79 13.89
CA GLY A 306 -4.59 2.80 14.81
C GLY A 306 -3.74 2.53 16.06
N GLY A 307 -2.86 3.46 16.44
CA GLY A 307 -1.97 3.33 17.59
C GLY A 307 -0.65 2.60 17.31
N GLY A 308 -0.29 2.44 16.03
CA GLY A 308 0.94 1.77 15.62
C GLY A 308 2.19 2.66 15.70
N ASP A 309 2.06 3.95 15.40
CA ASP A 309 3.20 4.86 15.26
C ASP A 309 4.08 4.97 16.53
N PRO A 310 3.54 5.10 17.76
CA PRO A 310 4.38 5.16 18.96
C PRO A 310 5.27 3.93 19.15
N LEU A 311 4.74 2.73 18.86
CA LEU A 311 5.49 1.48 18.99
C LEU A 311 6.51 1.30 17.89
N LEU A 312 6.18 1.74 16.66
CA LEU A 312 7.17 1.76 15.59
C LEU A 312 8.34 2.66 15.98
N LEU A 313 8.08 3.87 16.49
CA LEU A 313 9.15 4.79 16.91
C LEU A 313 10.01 4.22 18.05
N GLU A 314 9.39 3.55 19.02
CA GLU A 314 10.12 2.82 20.06
C GLU A 314 11.06 1.77 19.46
N ASP A 315 10.56 0.88 18.59
CA ASP A 315 11.40 -0.16 17.97
C ASP A 315 12.49 0.44 17.06
N LEU A 316 12.22 1.54 16.35
CA LEU A 316 13.18 2.21 15.46
C LEU A 316 14.36 2.83 16.22
N PHE A 317 14.11 3.45 17.38
CA PHE A 317 15.13 4.24 18.09
C PHE A 317 15.67 3.55 19.36
N MET A 318 14.92 2.59 19.92
CA MET A 318 15.31 1.86 21.12
C MET A 318 15.59 0.37 20.85
N GLY A 319 15.27 -0.13 19.64
CA GLY A 319 15.42 -1.52 19.22
C GLY A 319 14.17 -2.36 19.47
N GLU A 320 14.02 -3.46 18.71
CA GLU A 320 12.86 -4.36 18.82
C GLU A 320 12.74 -4.99 20.22
N ASP A 321 11.50 -5.09 20.74
CA ASP A 321 11.21 -5.85 21.96
C ASP A 321 11.59 -7.33 21.77
N CYS A 322 12.64 -7.77 22.45
CA CYS A 322 13.15 -9.14 22.38
C CYS A 322 12.16 -10.22 22.88
N ARG A 323 11.06 -9.82 23.52
CA ARG A 323 10.00 -10.73 23.98
C ARG A 323 8.93 -10.98 22.92
N ARG A 324 8.92 -10.22 21.80
CA ARG A 324 7.97 -10.47 20.72
C ARG A 324 8.28 -11.81 20.05
N PRO A 325 7.28 -12.68 19.82
CA PRO A 325 7.51 -14.00 19.24
C PRO A 325 7.78 -13.97 17.72
N PHE A 326 7.70 -12.79 17.10
CA PHE A 326 7.93 -12.58 15.68
C PHE A 326 8.67 -11.26 15.43
N ARG A 327 9.41 -11.21 14.32
CA ARG A 327 9.98 -9.97 13.80
C ARG A 327 8.87 -9.05 13.31
N ILE A 328 8.94 -7.79 13.70
CA ILE A 328 7.94 -6.78 13.33
C ILE A 328 8.53 -5.72 12.42
N LEU A 329 9.80 -5.35 12.61
CA LEU A 329 10.50 -4.44 11.69
C LEU A 329 10.58 -5.04 10.29
N SER A 330 10.41 -4.16 9.30
CA SER A 330 10.39 -4.50 7.88
C SER A 330 11.66 -4.02 7.21
N GLY A 331 12.38 -4.91 6.53
CA GLY A 331 13.65 -4.60 5.85
C GLY A 331 13.49 -4.27 4.37
N ALA A 332 14.60 -4.06 3.66
CA ALA A 332 14.58 -3.80 2.22
C ALA A 332 13.87 -4.91 1.41
N VAL A 333 14.06 -6.17 1.81
CA VAL A 333 13.45 -7.33 1.13
C VAL A 333 11.93 -7.31 1.28
N ASP A 334 11.41 -7.01 2.46
CA ASP A 334 9.97 -6.90 2.69
C ASP A 334 9.37 -5.77 1.84
N GLY A 335 10.05 -4.60 1.84
CA GLY A 335 9.71 -3.47 0.97
C GLY A 335 9.70 -3.84 -0.51
N ALA A 336 10.72 -4.56 -0.98
CA ALA A 336 10.83 -4.97 -2.38
C ALA A 336 9.69 -5.90 -2.82
N TYR A 337 9.34 -6.92 -2.02
CA TYR A 337 8.23 -7.81 -2.36
C TYR A 337 6.89 -7.08 -2.36
N SER A 338 6.71 -6.14 -1.45
CA SER A 338 5.51 -5.30 -1.40
C SER A 338 5.40 -4.39 -2.63
N VAL A 339 6.47 -3.67 -2.99
CA VAL A 339 6.53 -2.81 -4.19
C VAL A 339 6.34 -3.64 -5.45
N ALA A 340 7.04 -4.77 -5.58
CA ALA A 340 6.94 -5.64 -6.74
C ALA A 340 5.52 -6.20 -6.93
N THR A 341 4.79 -6.47 -5.83
CA THR A 341 3.38 -6.88 -5.92
C THR A 341 2.51 -5.75 -6.44
N GLY A 342 2.71 -4.53 -5.93
CA GLY A 342 2.00 -3.33 -6.39
C GLY A 342 2.26 -3.00 -7.86
N GLU A 343 3.49 -3.14 -8.31
CA GLU A 343 3.85 -2.96 -9.71
C GLU A 343 3.30 -4.11 -10.57
N ALA A 344 3.36 -5.37 -10.11
CA ALA A 344 2.79 -6.51 -10.83
C ALA A 344 1.27 -6.36 -11.04
N VAL A 345 0.55 -5.82 -10.05
CA VAL A 345 -0.87 -5.44 -10.21
C VAL A 345 -1.03 -4.48 -11.38
N TRP A 346 -0.29 -3.37 -11.39
CA TRP A 346 -0.40 -2.37 -12.45
C TRP A 346 0.00 -2.93 -13.82
N ARG A 347 1.11 -3.65 -13.91
CA ARG A 347 1.58 -4.30 -15.14
C ARG A 347 0.56 -5.29 -15.67
N SER A 348 -0.05 -6.10 -14.79
CA SER A 348 -1.11 -7.03 -15.19
C SER A 348 -2.32 -6.30 -15.81
N VAL A 349 -2.72 -5.17 -15.23
CA VAL A 349 -3.79 -4.31 -15.78
C VAL A 349 -3.44 -3.77 -17.16
N LYS A 350 -2.21 -3.26 -17.34
CA LYS A 350 -1.77 -2.65 -18.61
C LYS A 350 -1.48 -3.67 -19.70
N GLU A 351 -0.90 -4.80 -19.34
CA GLU A 351 -0.43 -5.81 -20.29
C GLU A 351 -1.46 -6.93 -20.53
N HIS A 352 -2.58 -6.94 -19.78
CA HIS A 352 -3.67 -7.92 -19.86
C HIS A 352 -3.20 -9.38 -19.72
N ARG A 353 -2.24 -9.62 -18.82
CA ARG A 353 -1.66 -10.95 -18.58
C ARG A 353 -1.28 -11.15 -17.12
N LEU A 354 -0.94 -12.40 -16.78
CA LEU A 354 -0.31 -12.74 -15.52
C LEU A 354 1.14 -12.22 -15.49
N VAL A 355 1.54 -11.66 -14.35
CA VAL A 355 2.88 -11.11 -14.11
C VAL A 355 3.50 -11.81 -12.90
N THR A 356 4.73 -12.30 -13.03
CA THR A 356 5.46 -12.92 -11.92
C THR A 356 6.23 -11.87 -11.13
N ILE A 357 6.39 -12.09 -9.82
CA ILE A 357 7.16 -11.17 -8.96
C ILE A 357 8.65 -11.18 -9.33
N GLU A 358 9.16 -12.33 -9.76
CA GLU A 358 10.52 -12.48 -10.27
C GLU A 358 10.77 -11.58 -11.47
N GLU A 359 9.86 -11.59 -12.45
CA GLU A 359 9.95 -10.72 -13.63
C GLU A 359 10.02 -9.23 -13.26
N VAL A 360 9.22 -8.80 -12.29
CA VAL A 360 9.21 -7.40 -11.84
C VAL A 360 10.55 -7.01 -11.19
N LEU A 361 11.12 -7.88 -10.37
CA LEU A 361 12.39 -7.63 -9.69
C LEU A 361 13.61 -7.76 -10.63
N GLU A 362 13.51 -8.55 -11.70
CA GLU A 362 14.64 -8.84 -12.61
C GLU A 362 14.68 -7.99 -13.89
N SER A 363 13.60 -7.29 -14.24
CA SER A 363 13.39 -6.57 -15.52
C SER A 363 14.40 -5.45 -15.89
N GLY A 364 15.52 -5.32 -15.18
CA GLY A 364 16.65 -4.44 -15.54
C GLY A 364 17.72 -5.07 -16.46
N THR A 365 17.57 -6.34 -16.87
CA THR A 365 18.39 -6.90 -17.96
C THR A 365 17.61 -6.85 -19.26
N GLY A 366 17.98 -5.92 -20.15
CA GLY A 366 17.31 -5.76 -21.43
C GLY A 366 17.25 -7.07 -22.22
N SER A 367 16.06 -7.42 -22.70
CA SER A 367 15.88 -8.44 -23.73
C SER A 367 14.95 -7.94 -24.84
N SER A 368 15.54 -7.14 -25.73
CA SER A 368 15.42 -7.46 -27.15
C SER A 368 16.08 -8.83 -27.36
N GLY A 369 15.30 -9.90 -27.50
CA GLY A 369 15.87 -11.21 -27.79
C GLY A 369 14.93 -12.36 -27.47
N SER A 370 14.22 -12.80 -28.49
CA SER A 370 13.54 -14.09 -28.55
C SER A 370 14.36 -15.23 -27.94
N VAL A 371 13.80 -15.94 -26.96
CA VAL A 371 14.20 -17.32 -26.70
C VAL A 371 13.01 -18.22 -27.03
N SER A 372 13.20 -18.86 -28.16
CA SER A 372 12.39 -19.87 -28.81
C SER A 372 11.92 -20.99 -27.89
N GLN A 373 10.65 -21.33 -28.07
CA GLN A 373 10.09 -22.66 -27.87
C GLN A 373 11.03 -23.73 -28.42
N GLU A 374 11.51 -24.64 -27.57
CA GLU A 374 11.79 -26.04 -27.95
C GLU A 374 12.24 -26.84 -26.72
N ARG A 375 11.29 -27.53 -26.07
CA ARG A 375 11.52 -28.78 -25.32
C ARG A 375 10.21 -29.45 -24.91
N GLN A 376 9.49 -29.98 -25.90
CA GLN A 376 8.48 -31.01 -25.66
C GLN A 376 8.21 -31.85 -26.92
N LYS A 377 9.24 -32.56 -27.41
CA LYS A 377 9.08 -33.74 -28.28
C LYS A 377 10.12 -34.80 -27.90
N SER A 378 9.92 -35.42 -26.76
CA SER A 378 10.34 -36.81 -26.55
C SER A 378 9.35 -37.43 -25.58
N LEU A 379 8.42 -38.23 -26.10
CA LEU A 379 7.63 -39.26 -25.42
C LEU A 379 6.40 -39.54 -26.30
N ASN A 380 6.59 -40.36 -27.33
CA ASN A 380 5.60 -41.31 -27.84
C ASN A 380 6.15 -41.95 -29.12
N GLY A 381 6.63 -43.20 -29.00
CA GLY A 381 7.12 -43.94 -30.15
C GLY A 381 7.81 -45.27 -29.82
N GLN A 382 7.35 -46.02 -28.82
CA GLN A 382 7.67 -47.44 -28.69
C GLN A 382 6.45 -48.21 -28.17
N ARG A 383 5.84 -48.99 -29.08
CA ARG A 383 4.96 -50.17 -28.93
C ARG A 383 4.05 -50.22 -30.15
N GLY A 384 3.98 -51.26 -30.97
CA GLY A 384 4.68 -52.54 -31.01
C GLY A 384 4.50 -53.15 -32.40
N GLY A 385 5.35 -54.12 -32.73
CA GLY A 385 5.16 -55.00 -33.88
C GLY A 385 4.27 -56.19 -33.51
N VAL A 386 3.37 -56.56 -34.42
CA VAL A 386 3.23 -57.89 -35.04
C VAL A 386 2.68 -57.64 -36.45
#